data_AF-A0A4U5M9I6-F1
#
_entry.id   AF-A0A4U5M9I6-F1
#
_cell.length_a   1.000
_cell.length_b   1.000
_cell.length_c   1.000
_cell.angle_alpha   90.00
_cell.angle_beta   90.00
_cell.angle_gamma   90.00
#
_symmetry.space_group_name_H-M   'P 1'
#
loop_
_entity.id
_entity.type
_entity.pdbx_description
1 polymer ?
#
loop_
_entity_poly.entity_id
_entity_poly.type
_entity_poly.pdbx_seq_one_letter_code
_entity_poly.pdbx_strand_id
1 'polypeptide(L)'
;MPEAYYSLSLKTYAIFRYHSEFCSQARCILKADSDVVVNVAGVEQLCKAQNATPHVTGTCHNYRTNVARSSDSKFYLPKFIFAVDKYPAYCWGAAYMYSGQNISDLILSATSKSPFLKSENFRRLPEDVTFTGLVRILANVSLEFNSGFAINRGGFHYWCLEKSSPVPLTAHFRIAKNPVKNWDRMKKELNGSTSFWSYDRWRKCRFQGTGYFHLAQDEYDMEEKP
;
A
#
# COMPACT_ATOMS: atom_id res chain seq x y z
N MET A 1 20.46 2.93 13.44
CA MET A 1 19.17 2.79 14.15
C MET A 1 18.81 1.32 14.24
N PRO A 2 18.29 0.84 15.38
CA PRO A 2 17.89 -0.54 15.54
C PRO A 2 16.61 -0.87 14.74
N GLU A 3 16.49 -2.13 14.36
CA GLU A 3 15.34 -2.72 13.71
C GLU A 3 14.12 -2.72 14.66
N ALA A 4 13.13 -1.87 14.36
CA ALA A 4 11.92 -1.72 15.18
C ALA A 4 10.74 -1.24 14.32
N TYR A 5 9.52 -1.36 14.85
CA TYR A 5 8.29 -0.94 14.15
C TYR A 5 8.31 0.54 13.75
N TYR A 6 8.78 1.43 14.64
CA TYR A 6 8.87 2.87 14.35
C TYR A 6 10.01 3.24 13.38
N SER A 7 10.88 2.28 13.03
CA SER A 7 11.92 2.46 12.01
C SER A 7 11.39 2.17 10.59
N LEU A 8 10.17 1.65 10.44
CA LEU A 8 9.61 1.28 9.13
C LEU A 8 9.51 2.48 8.17
N SER A 9 9.14 3.65 8.68
CA SER A 9 9.00 4.87 7.88
C SER A 9 10.34 5.28 7.23
N LEU A 10 11.46 5.13 7.94
CA LEU A 10 12.79 5.36 7.40
C LEU A 10 13.20 4.33 6.34
N LYS A 11 12.74 3.07 6.45
CA LYS A 11 12.96 2.07 5.41
C LYS A 11 12.23 2.42 4.14
N THR A 12 10.99 2.88 4.23
CA THR A 12 10.24 3.32 3.05
C THR A 12 10.88 4.56 2.42
N TYR A 13 11.35 5.51 3.22
CA TYR A 13 12.16 6.62 2.71
C TYR A 13 13.40 6.12 1.95
N ALA A 14 14.11 5.13 2.52
CA ALA A 14 15.27 4.53 1.88
C ALA A 14 14.93 3.81 0.57
N ILE A 15 13.76 3.17 0.46
CA ILE A 15 13.27 2.56 -0.80
C ILE A 15 13.17 3.62 -1.90
N PHE A 16 12.58 4.80 -1.60
CA PHE A 16 12.46 5.88 -2.59
C PHE A 16 13.80 6.51 -2.96
N ARG A 17 14.70 6.71 -1.98
CA ARG A 17 16.06 7.16 -2.24
C ARG A 17 16.81 6.19 -3.15
N TYR A 18 16.75 4.91 -2.82
CA TYR A 18 17.40 3.86 -3.59
C TYR A 18 16.85 3.76 -5.01
N HIS A 19 15.53 3.85 -5.17
CA HIS A 19 14.91 3.87 -6.50
C HIS A 19 15.38 5.07 -7.33
N SER A 20 15.34 6.29 -6.78
CA SER A 20 15.77 7.51 -7.47
C SER A 20 17.26 7.46 -7.85
N GLU A 21 18.12 6.95 -6.97
CA GLU A 21 19.57 6.91 -7.18
C GLU A 21 20.04 5.76 -8.08
N PHE A 22 19.44 4.57 -7.98
CA PHE A 22 19.98 3.35 -8.57
C PHE A 22 19.03 2.61 -9.52
N CYS A 23 17.74 2.91 -9.52
CA CYS A 23 16.73 2.20 -10.30
C CYS A 23 15.71 3.14 -10.96
N SER A 24 16.15 4.32 -11.40
CA SER A 24 15.27 5.38 -11.93
C SER A 24 14.50 4.97 -13.19
N GLN A 25 14.95 3.94 -13.92
CA GLN A 25 14.24 3.35 -15.05
C GLN A 25 13.02 2.50 -14.66
N ALA A 26 12.94 2.03 -13.42
CA ALA A 26 11.82 1.21 -12.96
C ALA A 26 10.57 2.07 -12.81
N ARG A 27 9.49 1.71 -13.52
CA ARG A 27 8.24 2.49 -13.53
C ARG A 27 7.34 2.28 -12.32
N CYS A 28 7.61 1.23 -11.54
CA CYS A 28 6.83 0.89 -10.37
C CYS A 28 7.72 0.40 -9.24
N ILE A 29 7.27 0.63 -8.01
CA ILE A 29 7.91 0.21 -6.77
C ILE A 29 6.88 -0.57 -5.98
N LEU A 30 7.09 -1.87 -5.81
CA LEU A 30 6.31 -2.68 -4.90
C LEU A 30 7.00 -2.72 -3.54
N LYS A 31 6.32 -2.24 -2.50
CA LYS A 31 6.70 -2.55 -1.12
C LYS A 31 5.89 -3.75 -0.66
N ALA A 32 6.53 -4.72 -0.02
CA ALA A 32 5.88 -5.83 0.65
C ALA A 32 6.60 -6.17 1.97
N ASP A 33 5.84 -6.59 2.98
CA ASP A 33 6.38 -7.15 4.22
C ASP A 33 6.96 -8.55 3.97
N SER A 34 7.89 -8.99 4.83
CA SER A 34 8.59 -10.28 4.68
C SER A 34 7.69 -11.50 4.85
N ASP A 35 6.47 -11.33 5.35
CA ASP A 35 5.46 -12.37 5.50
C ASP A 35 4.36 -12.32 4.42
N VAL A 36 4.60 -11.58 3.33
CA VAL A 36 3.72 -11.49 2.15
C VAL A 36 4.24 -12.37 1.02
N VAL A 37 3.31 -13.06 0.36
CA VAL A 37 3.58 -13.71 -0.92
C VAL A 37 3.17 -12.79 -2.07
N VAL A 38 4.03 -12.69 -3.08
CA VAL A 38 3.83 -11.84 -4.25
C VAL A 38 3.85 -12.67 -5.53
N ASN A 39 2.79 -12.53 -6.34
CA ASN A 39 2.78 -12.98 -7.72
C ASN A 39 3.48 -11.92 -8.59
N VAL A 40 4.79 -12.06 -8.76
CA VAL A 40 5.63 -11.06 -9.46
C VAL A 40 5.15 -10.83 -10.90
N ALA A 41 4.79 -11.88 -11.64
CA ALA A 41 4.29 -11.75 -13.00
C ALA A 41 2.97 -10.97 -13.07
N GLY A 42 2.06 -11.20 -12.11
CA GLY A 42 0.81 -10.43 -11.99
C GLY A 42 1.06 -8.95 -11.66
N VAL A 43 1.99 -8.67 -10.74
CA VAL A 43 2.36 -7.28 -10.39
C VAL A 43 3.04 -6.58 -11.56
N GLU A 44 3.86 -7.27 -12.35
CA GLU A 44 4.47 -6.71 -13.56
C GLU A 44 3.40 -6.34 -14.61
N GLN A 45 2.40 -7.20 -14.81
CA GLN A 45 1.26 -6.90 -15.69
C GLN A 45 0.47 -5.69 -15.18
N LEU A 46 0.22 -5.62 -13.87
CA LEU A 46 -0.41 -4.45 -13.25
C LEU A 46 0.40 -3.18 -13.52
N CYS A 47 1.71 -3.21 -13.26
CA CYS A 47 2.61 -2.09 -13.51
C CYS A 47 2.56 -1.61 -14.97
N LYS A 48 2.51 -2.55 -15.93
CA LYS A 48 2.38 -2.23 -17.36
C LYS A 48 1.04 -1.55 -17.68
N ALA A 49 -0.06 -1.99 -17.05
CA ALA A 49 -1.39 -1.41 -17.23
C ALA A 49 -1.52 -0.02 -16.59
N GLN A 50 -0.76 0.27 -15.53
CA GLN A 50 -0.84 1.46 -14.68
C GLN A 50 0.28 2.50 -14.93
N ASN A 51 0.91 2.49 -16.10
CA ASN A 51 2.19 3.19 -16.30
C ASN A 51 2.11 4.70 -16.62
N ALA A 52 0.92 5.25 -16.87
CA ALA A 52 0.78 6.61 -17.42
C ALA A 52 0.76 7.72 -16.35
N THR A 53 -0.01 7.54 -15.28
CA THR A 53 -0.25 8.58 -14.26
C THR A 53 0.30 8.14 -12.90
N PRO A 54 1.05 9.00 -12.17
CA PRO A 54 1.51 8.67 -10.83
C PRO A 54 0.36 8.36 -9.85
N HIS A 55 0.37 7.17 -9.27
CA HIS A 55 -0.61 6.77 -8.24
C HIS A 55 -0.05 5.68 -7.33
N VAL A 56 -0.77 5.46 -6.22
CA VAL A 56 -0.54 4.36 -5.28
C VAL A 56 -1.70 3.40 -5.36
N THR A 57 -1.41 2.11 -5.53
CA THR A 57 -2.41 1.05 -5.59
C THR A 57 -2.18 0.00 -4.49
N GLY A 58 -3.25 -0.53 -3.93
CA GLY A 58 -3.20 -1.56 -2.88
C GLY A 58 -4.56 -1.84 -2.28
N THR A 59 -4.61 -2.43 -1.09
CA THR A 59 -5.84 -2.36 -0.30
C THR A 59 -5.89 -0.99 0.36
N CYS A 60 -6.81 -0.14 -0.10
CA CYS A 60 -6.92 1.24 0.37
C CYS A 60 -8.34 1.54 0.83
N HIS A 61 -8.48 2.36 1.88
CA HIS A 61 -9.77 2.76 2.40
C HIS A 61 -10.06 4.21 2.06
N ASN A 62 -11.23 4.46 1.47
CA ASN A 62 -11.71 5.80 1.15
C ASN A 62 -12.29 6.53 2.37
N TYR A 63 -12.55 5.84 3.48
CA TYR A 63 -13.01 6.43 4.73
C TYR A 63 -11.85 6.67 5.68
N ARG A 64 -11.89 7.81 6.39
CA ARG A 64 -10.91 8.17 7.40
C ARG A 64 -10.97 7.16 8.56
N THR A 65 -9.89 6.42 8.80
CA THR A 65 -9.82 5.42 9.87
C THR A 65 -9.49 6.10 11.21
N ASN A 66 -10.08 5.62 12.30
CA ASN A 66 -9.79 6.18 13.63
C ASN A 66 -8.37 5.84 14.06
N VAL A 67 -7.69 6.82 14.64
CA VAL A 67 -6.39 6.64 15.28
C VAL A 67 -6.59 5.84 16.55
N ALA A 68 -5.79 4.78 16.76
CA ALA A 68 -5.90 3.97 17.97
C ALA A 68 -5.34 4.76 19.18
N ARG A 69 -6.23 5.17 20.08
CA ARG A 69 -5.89 5.94 21.30
C ARG A 69 -5.78 5.10 22.56
N SER A 70 -6.14 3.83 22.49
CA SER A 70 -6.03 2.92 23.61
C SER A 70 -4.61 2.39 23.73
N SER A 71 -4.00 2.50 24.92
CA SER A 71 -2.58 2.16 25.16
C SER A 71 -2.28 0.66 25.08
N ASP A 72 -3.31 -0.20 25.12
CA ASP A 72 -3.22 -1.64 24.91
C ASP A 72 -3.19 -2.02 23.41
N SER A 73 -3.48 -1.08 22.51
CA SER A 73 -3.41 -1.32 21.07
C SER A 73 -1.96 -1.42 20.59
N LYS A 74 -1.68 -2.43 19.77
CA LYS A 74 -0.41 -2.52 19.01
C LYS A 74 -0.12 -1.25 18.20
N PHE A 75 -1.17 -0.56 17.77
CA PHE A 75 -1.10 0.63 16.93
C PHE A 75 -1.36 1.92 17.71
N TYR A 76 -1.21 1.88 19.05
CA TYR A 76 -1.42 3.04 19.91
C TYR A 76 -0.61 4.24 19.43
N LEU A 77 -1.30 5.38 19.25
CA LEU A 77 -0.69 6.64 18.88
C LEU A 77 -1.25 7.77 19.75
N PRO A 78 -0.44 8.39 20.62
CA PRO A 78 -0.89 9.46 21.50
C PRO A 78 -1.21 10.76 20.74
N LYS A 79 -2.06 11.61 21.33
CA LYS A 79 -2.47 12.90 20.72
C LYS A 79 -1.31 13.87 20.49
N PHE A 80 -0.28 13.84 21.34
CA PHE A 80 0.88 14.71 21.17
C PHE A 80 1.77 14.32 19.97
N ILE A 81 1.65 13.09 19.44
CA ILE A 81 2.32 12.68 18.20
C ILE A 81 1.43 13.00 16.99
N PHE A 82 0.12 12.79 17.11
CA PHE A 82 -0.84 13.09 16.04
C PHE A 82 -2.16 13.54 16.65
N ALA A 83 -2.43 14.84 16.58
CA ALA A 83 -3.55 15.46 17.28
C ALA A 83 -4.93 15.07 16.71
N VAL A 84 -4.99 14.80 15.40
CA VAL A 84 -6.22 14.49 14.68
C VAL A 84 -6.68 13.07 14.98
N ASP A 85 -7.98 12.87 15.19
CA ASP A 85 -8.53 11.56 15.59
C ASP A 85 -8.74 10.57 14.45
N LYS A 86 -8.54 11.00 13.20
CA LYS A 86 -8.63 10.13 12.03
C LYS A 86 -7.48 10.36 11.05
N TYR A 87 -6.97 9.25 10.50
CA TYR A 87 -6.00 9.29 9.42
C TYR A 87 -6.66 9.72 8.09
N PRO A 88 -5.89 10.31 7.16
CA PRO A 88 -6.36 10.49 5.79
C PRO A 88 -6.60 9.13 5.12
N ALA A 89 -7.18 9.12 3.92
CA ALA A 89 -7.22 7.91 3.11
C ALA A 89 -5.80 7.46 2.72
N TYR A 90 -5.53 6.18 2.92
CA TYR A 90 -4.23 5.54 2.73
C TYR A 90 -4.44 4.07 2.35
N CYS A 91 -3.39 3.44 1.80
CA CYS A 91 -3.37 2.00 1.58
C CYS A 91 -2.77 1.33 2.81
N TRP A 92 -3.59 0.59 3.55
CA TRP A 92 -3.12 -0.16 4.70
C TRP A 92 -2.55 -1.51 4.29
N GLY A 93 -1.70 -2.05 5.17
CA GLY A 93 -1.38 -3.47 5.16
C GLY A 93 -0.06 -3.82 4.52
N ALA A 94 0.06 -5.10 4.20
CA ALA A 94 1.36 -5.73 4.08
C ALA A 94 2.04 -5.49 2.72
N ALA A 95 1.30 -5.05 1.69
CA ALA A 95 1.88 -4.66 0.41
C ALA A 95 1.05 -3.58 -0.31
N TYR A 96 1.75 -2.69 -1.01
CA TYR A 96 1.20 -1.67 -1.90
C TYR A 96 2.23 -1.34 -2.99
N MET A 97 1.77 -0.79 -4.12
CA MET A 97 2.62 -0.43 -5.25
C MET A 97 2.47 1.05 -5.60
N TYR A 98 3.61 1.70 -5.84
CA TYR A 98 3.70 3.02 -6.44
C TYR A 98 3.95 2.86 -7.93
N SER A 99 3.20 3.57 -8.77
CA SER A 99 3.35 3.53 -10.23
C SER A 99 3.55 4.93 -10.77
N GLY A 100 4.32 5.06 -11.86
CA GLY A 100 4.56 6.31 -12.59
C GLY A 100 6.04 6.64 -12.71
N GLN A 101 6.43 7.25 -13.84
CA GLN A 101 7.85 7.45 -14.20
C GLN A 101 8.65 8.27 -13.18
N ASN A 102 8.04 9.30 -12.57
CA ASN A 102 8.71 10.22 -11.64
C ASN A 102 8.22 10.05 -10.19
N ILE A 103 7.69 8.87 -9.83
CA ILE A 103 7.00 8.68 -8.55
C ILE A 103 7.91 8.91 -7.35
N SER A 104 9.17 8.46 -7.39
CA SER A 104 10.12 8.68 -6.30
C SER A 104 10.45 10.16 -6.09
N ASP A 105 10.63 10.92 -7.17
CA ASP A 105 10.96 12.34 -7.07
C ASP A 105 9.80 13.14 -6.48
N LEU A 106 8.56 12.82 -6.87
CA LEU A 106 7.35 13.40 -6.28
C LEU A 106 7.27 13.12 -4.78
N ILE A 107 7.47 11.86 -4.38
CA ILE A 107 7.39 11.44 -2.97
C ILE A 107 8.54 12.01 -2.14
N LEU A 108 9.76 12.02 -2.65
CA LEU A 108 10.93 12.60 -1.97
C LEU A 108 10.80 14.12 -1.83
N SER A 109 10.32 14.82 -2.87
CA SER A 109 10.02 16.25 -2.81
C SER A 109 8.97 16.56 -1.75
N ALA A 110 7.87 15.80 -1.73
CA ALA A 110 6.82 15.93 -0.71
C ALA A 110 7.32 15.62 0.71
N THR A 111 8.18 14.61 0.85
CA THR A 111 8.78 14.23 2.13
C THR A 111 9.70 15.33 2.66
N SER A 112 10.45 16.02 1.78
CA SER A 112 11.30 17.15 2.16
C SER A 112 10.50 18.37 2.64
N LYS A 113 9.25 18.51 2.18
CA LYS A 113 8.31 19.57 2.57
C LYS A 113 7.48 19.23 3.81
N SER A 114 7.54 17.98 4.29
CA SER A 114 6.85 17.56 5.51
C SER A 114 7.81 17.58 6.71
N PRO A 115 7.29 17.45 7.95
CA PRO A 115 8.15 17.32 9.13
C PRO A 115 9.02 16.05 9.16
N PHE A 116 8.89 15.12 8.21
CA PHE A 116 9.51 13.80 8.25
C PHE A 116 11.02 13.80 8.54
N LEU A 117 11.79 14.69 7.93
CA LEU A 117 13.25 14.74 8.12
C LEU A 117 13.67 15.39 9.45
N LYS A 118 12.77 16.17 10.08
CA LYS A 118 13.08 17.02 11.23
C LYS A 118 12.40 16.57 12.53
N SER A 119 11.28 15.86 12.45
CA SER A 119 10.48 15.42 13.61
C SER A 119 10.57 13.90 13.78
N GLU A 120 11.07 13.46 14.94
CA GLU A 120 11.01 12.05 15.32
C GLU A 120 9.57 11.58 15.55
N ASN A 121 8.71 12.44 16.10
CA ASN A 121 7.29 12.14 16.30
C ASN A 121 6.61 11.83 14.97
N PHE A 122 6.87 12.62 13.93
CA PHE A 122 6.35 12.35 12.59
C PHE A 122 6.83 10.99 12.06
N ARG A 123 8.09 10.61 12.31
CA ARG A 123 8.63 9.30 11.91
C ARG A 123 8.05 8.12 12.70
N ARG A 124 7.47 8.37 13.88
CA ARG A 124 6.76 7.36 14.69
C ARG A 124 5.33 7.10 14.23
N LEU A 125 4.80 7.88 13.29
CA LEU A 125 3.53 7.56 12.63
C LEU A 125 3.64 6.19 11.93
N PRO A 126 2.51 5.46 11.77
CA PRO A 126 2.51 4.26 10.94
C PRO A 126 3.06 4.57 9.55
N GLU A 127 3.91 3.68 9.06
CA GLU A 127 4.63 3.85 7.80
C GLU A 127 3.68 4.03 6.61
N ASP A 128 2.65 3.18 6.55
CA ASP A 128 1.61 3.20 5.53
C ASP A 128 0.80 4.51 5.55
N VAL A 129 0.42 4.99 6.74
CA VAL A 129 -0.23 6.30 6.92
C VAL A 129 0.69 7.43 6.45
N THR A 130 1.99 7.34 6.76
CA THR A 130 2.96 8.38 6.42
C THR A 130 3.13 8.49 4.91
N PHE A 131 3.46 7.39 4.23
CA PHE A 131 3.84 7.42 2.82
C PHE A 131 2.65 7.32 1.86
N THR A 132 1.69 6.44 2.12
CA THR A 132 0.51 6.28 1.24
C THR A 132 -0.64 7.23 1.60
N GLY A 133 -0.58 7.89 2.76
CA GLY A 133 -1.52 8.90 3.22
C GLY A 133 -0.95 10.31 3.10
N LEU A 134 -0.25 10.78 4.14
CA LEU A 134 0.18 12.18 4.28
C LEU A 134 1.11 12.64 3.16
N VAL A 135 2.24 11.95 2.95
CA VAL A 135 3.24 12.32 1.94
C VAL A 135 2.66 12.19 0.53
N ARG A 136 1.87 11.15 0.26
CA ARG A 136 1.15 11.01 -1.02
C ARG A 136 0.25 12.22 -1.31
N ILE A 137 -0.53 12.70 -0.32
CA ILE A 137 -1.41 13.87 -0.49
C ILE A 137 -0.59 15.09 -0.87
N LEU A 138 0.51 15.34 -0.16
CA LEU A 138 1.42 16.46 -0.48
C LEU A 138 2.06 16.34 -1.85
N ALA A 139 2.34 15.11 -2.30
CA ALA A 139 2.88 14.83 -3.63
C ALA A 139 1.82 14.96 -4.74
N ASN A 140 0.55 15.19 -4.39
CA ASN A 140 -0.59 15.16 -5.32
C ASN A 140 -0.68 13.86 -6.14
N VAL A 141 -0.40 12.73 -5.49
CA VAL A 141 -0.44 11.39 -6.10
C VAL A 141 -1.78 10.74 -5.75
N SER A 142 -2.49 10.15 -6.72
CA SER A 142 -3.81 9.55 -6.45
C SER A 142 -3.71 8.18 -5.76
N LEU A 143 -4.83 7.72 -5.21
CA LEU A 143 -4.97 6.45 -4.52
C LEU A 143 -5.97 5.57 -5.27
N GLU A 144 -5.60 4.34 -5.59
CA GLU A 144 -6.45 3.37 -6.28
C GLU A 144 -6.61 2.11 -5.42
N PHE A 145 -7.86 1.72 -5.15
CA PHE A 145 -8.12 0.45 -4.50
C PHE A 145 -8.02 -0.70 -5.50
N ASN A 146 -7.23 -1.70 -5.13
CA ASN A 146 -7.04 -2.92 -5.88
C ASN A 146 -7.19 -4.13 -4.95
N SER A 147 -8.30 -4.84 -5.12
CA SER A 147 -8.62 -6.02 -4.33
C SER A 147 -7.63 -7.17 -4.54
N GLY A 148 -6.79 -7.16 -5.59
CA GLY A 148 -5.72 -8.14 -5.76
C GLY A 148 -4.65 -8.13 -4.67
N PHE A 149 -4.56 -7.06 -3.86
CA PHE A 149 -3.63 -6.94 -2.74
C PHE A 149 -4.23 -7.50 -1.44
N ALA A 150 -4.37 -8.82 -1.33
CA ALA A 150 -5.19 -9.42 -0.27
C ALA A 150 -4.59 -9.29 1.15
N ILE A 151 -5.40 -8.77 2.07
CA ILE A 151 -5.11 -8.71 3.52
C ILE A 151 -6.08 -9.63 4.25
N ASN A 152 -5.54 -10.52 5.08
CA ASN A 152 -6.22 -11.67 5.69
C ASN A 152 -7.67 -11.42 6.20
N ARG A 153 -8.67 -11.72 5.37
CA ARG A 153 -10.09 -11.83 5.74
C ARG A 153 -10.84 -12.91 4.93
N GLY A 154 -10.27 -14.10 4.79
CA GLY A 154 -11.03 -15.28 4.33
C GLY A 154 -10.69 -15.85 2.95
N GLY A 155 -9.55 -15.49 2.34
CA GLY A 155 -9.08 -16.14 1.12
C GLY A 155 -8.26 -15.22 0.22
N PHE A 156 -8.05 -15.64 -1.02
CA PHE A 156 -7.50 -14.79 -2.07
C PHE A 156 -8.55 -13.82 -2.58
N HIS A 157 -8.10 -12.61 -2.88
CA HIS A 157 -8.81 -11.59 -3.63
C HIS A 157 -8.03 -11.33 -4.92
N TYR A 158 -8.67 -10.65 -5.88
CA TYR A 158 -8.20 -10.69 -7.27
C TYR A 158 -8.17 -9.29 -7.87
N TRP A 159 -7.12 -9.01 -8.62
CA TRP A 159 -7.11 -7.94 -9.59
C TRP A 159 -7.93 -8.36 -10.80
N CYS A 160 -8.90 -7.52 -11.16
CA CYS A 160 -9.93 -7.83 -12.14
C CYS A 160 -9.67 -7.05 -13.43
N LEU A 161 -9.18 -7.75 -14.45
CA LEU A 161 -9.01 -7.21 -15.80
C LEU A 161 -10.27 -7.52 -16.62
N GLU A 162 -10.83 -6.54 -17.32
CA GLU A 162 -12.06 -6.73 -18.12
C GLU A 162 -11.96 -7.85 -19.16
N LYS A 163 -10.76 -8.12 -19.68
CA LYS A 163 -10.50 -9.08 -20.76
C LYS A 163 -9.57 -10.22 -20.36
N SER A 164 -9.37 -10.46 -19.06
CA SER A 164 -8.47 -11.52 -18.58
C SER A 164 -8.97 -12.16 -17.30
N SER A 165 -8.52 -13.38 -17.03
CA SER A 165 -8.86 -14.09 -15.80
C SER A 165 -8.42 -13.29 -14.57
N PRO A 166 -9.25 -13.18 -13.52
CA PRO A 166 -8.86 -12.49 -12.28
C PRO A 166 -7.61 -13.08 -11.65
N VAL A 167 -6.67 -12.20 -11.27
CA VAL A 167 -5.32 -12.60 -10.84
C VAL A 167 -5.09 -12.19 -9.37
N PRO A 168 -4.72 -13.12 -8.46
CA PRO A 168 -4.24 -12.73 -7.14
C PRO A 168 -2.84 -12.10 -7.27
N LEU A 169 -2.64 -10.93 -6.66
CA LEU A 169 -1.37 -10.19 -6.76
C LEU A 169 -0.51 -10.40 -5.53
N THR A 170 -1.07 -10.13 -4.34
CA THR A 170 -0.38 -10.36 -3.08
C THR A 170 -1.29 -11.10 -2.11
N ALA A 171 -0.68 -11.82 -1.18
CA ALA A 171 -1.43 -12.47 -0.11
C ALA A 171 -0.65 -12.45 1.20
N HIS A 172 -1.29 -11.87 2.22
CA HIS A 172 -0.85 -11.90 3.60
C HIS A 172 -1.80 -12.80 4.40
N PHE A 173 -1.34 -13.97 4.84
CA PHE A 173 -2.17 -14.92 5.61
C PHE A 173 -1.69 -15.02 7.06
N ARG A 174 -2.46 -14.47 8.01
CA ARG A 174 -2.07 -14.52 9.45
C ARG A 174 -2.03 -15.95 10.02
N ILE A 175 -2.79 -16.88 9.45
CA ILE A 175 -2.90 -18.28 9.93
C ILE A 175 -1.68 -19.10 9.54
N ALA A 176 -1.08 -18.81 8.39
CA ALA A 176 0.13 -19.46 7.93
C ALA A 176 1.21 -18.38 7.78
N LYS A 177 1.88 -18.03 8.88
CA LYS A 177 3.06 -17.14 8.88
C LYS A 177 4.26 -17.69 8.08
N ASN A 178 4.06 -18.76 7.30
CA ASN A 178 5.06 -19.39 6.47
C ASN A 178 4.81 -18.98 5.00
N PRO A 179 5.64 -18.09 4.43
CA PRO A 179 5.51 -17.63 3.05
C PRO A 179 5.53 -18.77 2.02
N VAL A 180 6.28 -19.86 2.27
CA VAL A 180 6.35 -21.02 1.36
C VAL A 180 4.99 -21.72 1.26
N LYS A 181 4.33 -21.97 2.38
CA LYS A 181 2.97 -22.56 2.39
C LYS A 181 1.95 -21.65 1.71
N ASN A 182 2.07 -20.34 1.91
CA ASN A 182 1.23 -19.35 1.25
C ASN A 182 1.46 -19.31 -0.27
N TRP A 183 2.71 -19.48 -0.70
CA TRP A 183 3.09 -19.59 -2.11
C TRP A 183 2.54 -20.85 -2.75
N ASP A 184 2.59 -22.01 -2.08
CA ASP A 184 1.98 -23.24 -2.60
C ASP A 184 0.46 -23.11 -2.77
N ARG A 185 -0.22 -22.41 -1.85
CA ARG A 185 -1.64 -22.08 -2.01
C ARG A 185 -1.86 -21.13 -3.19
N MET A 186 -1.05 -20.08 -3.32
CA MET A 186 -1.17 -19.13 -4.43
C MET A 186 -0.90 -19.80 -5.79
N LYS A 187 0.09 -20.68 -5.90
CA LYS A 187 0.34 -21.49 -7.11
C LYS A 187 -0.85 -22.36 -7.47
N LYS A 188 -1.52 -22.99 -6.50
CA LYS A 188 -2.75 -23.77 -6.77
C LYS A 188 -3.85 -22.89 -7.33
N GLU A 189 -4.01 -21.68 -6.82
CA GLU A 189 -4.94 -20.71 -7.41
C GLU A 189 -4.51 -20.32 -8.84
N LEU A 190 -3.24 -19.96 -9.04
CA LEU A 190 -2.73 -19.58 -10.36
C LEU A 190 -2.87 -20.72 -11.37
N ASN A 191 -2.63 -21.97 -10.98
CA ASN A 191 -2.74 -23.15 -11.85
C ASN A 191 -4.19 -23.60 -12.06
N GLY A 192 -5.06 -23.43 -11.06
CA GLY A 192 -6.51 -23.60 -11.19
C GLY A 192 -7.16 -22.63 -12.17
N SER A 193 -6.40 -21.64 -12.68
CA SER A 193 -6.76 -20.73 -13.77
C SER A 193 -7.02 -21.43 -15.12
N THR A 194 -6.78 -22.73 -15.26
CA THR A 194 -7.13 -23.47 -16.48
C THR A 194 -8.63 -23.77 -16.61
N SER A 195 -9.42 -23.56 -15.55
CA SER A 195 -10.87 -23.61 -15.64
C SER A 195 -11.44 -22.23 -15.94
N PHE A 196 -11.89 -22.04 -17.18
CA PHE A 196 -12.71 -20.92 -17.66
C PHE A 196 -13.96 -20.66 -16.78
N TRP A 197 -14.33 -21.61 -15.92
CA TRP A 197 -15.54 -21.63 -15.09
C TRP A 197 -15.28 -21.48 -13.58
N SER A 198 -14.21 -20.80 -13.17
CA SER A 198 -14.06 -20.36 -11.77
C SER A 198 -15.08 -19.26 -11.44
N TYR A 199 -16.35 -19.65 -11.35
CA TYR A 199 -17.50 -18.78 -11.05
C TYR A 199 -17.28 -17.94 -9.78
N ASP A 200 -16.52 -18.47 -8.82
CA ASP A 200 -16.16 -17.77 -7.57
C ASP A 200 -15.27 -16.54 -7.80
N ARG A 201 -14.32 -16.60 -8.74
CA ARG A 201 -13.42 -15.46 -9.04
C ARG A 201 -14.15 -14.32 -9.71
N TRP A 202 -14.91 -14.63 -10.76
CA TRP A 202 -15.71 -13.63 -11.46
C TRP A 202 -16.82 -13.05 -10.59
N ARG A 203 -17.42 -13.85 -9.69
CA ARG A 203 -18.31 -13.33 -8.64
C ARG A 203 -17.58 -12.33 -7.75
N LYS A 204 -16.40 -12.66 -7.21
CA LYS A 204 -15.62 -11.74 -6.37
C LYS A 204 -15.25 -10.45 -7.10
N CYS A 205 -14.92 -10.52 -8.39
CA CYS A 205 -14.70 -9.33 -9.21
C CYS A 205 -15.95 -8.46 -9.41
N ARG A 206 -17.12 -9.07 -9.63
CA ARG A 206 -18.39 -8.32 -9.75
C ARG A 206 -18.79 -7.58 -8.47
N PHE A 207 -18.33 -8.01 -7.31
CA PHE A 207 -18.70 -7.41 -6.01
C PHE A 207 -17.58 -6.58 -5.36
N GLN A 208 -16.33 -6.62 -5.85
CA GLN A 208 -15.15 -5.96 -5.24
C GLN A 208 -14.23 -5.28 -6.27
N GLY A 209 -14.81 -4.65 -7.29
CA GLY A 209 -14.10 -4.05 -8.43
C GLY A 209 -12.96 -3.10 -8.07
N THR A 210 -12.06 -2.85 -9.02
CA THR A 210 -11.01 -1.82 -8.97
C THR A 210 -11.66 -0.44 -9.05
N GLY A 211 -11.31 0.45 -8.13
CA GLY A 211 -11.93 1.76 -8.00
C GLY A 211 -10.89 2.85 -7.82
N TYR A 212 -10.97 3.89 -8.66
CA TYR A 212 -10.21 5.12 -8.47
C TYR A 212 -10.90 5.99 -7.42
N PHE A 213 -10.15 6.46 -6.43
CA PHE A 213 -10.61 7.48 -5.51
C PHE A 213 -9.89 8.79 -5.81
N HIS A 214 -10.58 9.72 -6.48
CA HIS A 214 -10.19 11.12 -6.42
C HIS A 214 -10.71 11.69 -5.11
N LEU A 215 -9.82 11.92 -4.14
CA LEU A 215 -10.19 12.58 -2.90
C LEU A 215 -9.74 14.03 -2.93
N ALA A 216 -10.65 14.92 -2.56
CA ALA A 216 -10.40 16.33 -2.36
C ALA A 216 -9.22 16.52 -1.40
N GLN A 217 -8.35 17.48 -1.73
CA GLN A 217 -7.34 18.01 -0.83
C GLN A 217 -8.06 18.73 0.31
N ASP A 218 -8.42 18.00 1.37
CA ASP A 218 -8.71 18.65 2.64
C ASP A 218 -7.36 19.02 3.25
N GLU A 219 -7.11 20.32 3.43
CA GLU A 219 -5.91 20.88 4.05
C GLU A 219 -5.67 20.21 5.41
N TYR A 220 -4.77 19.23 5.45
CA TYR A 220 -4.19 18.76 6.69
C TYR A 220 -3.13 19.79 7.08
N ASP A 221 -3.43 20.55 8.12
CA ASP A 221 -2.47 21.46 8.75
C ASP A 221 -1.39 20.61 9.42
N MET A 222 -0.28 20.41 8.72
CA MET A 222 0.85 19.57 9.14
C MET A 222 1.87 20.34 9.99
N GLU A 223 1.57 21.59 10.34
CA GLU A 223 2.42 22.35 11.25
C GLU A 223 2.35 21.75 12.66
N GLU A 224 3.52 21.46 13.22
CA GLU A 224 3.67 21.11 14.63
C GLU A 224 3.15 22.31 15.44
N LYS A 225 1.96 22.19 16.05
CA LYS A 225 1.56 23.16 17.07
C LYS A 225 2.53 23.02 18.26
N PRO A 226 3.12 24.14 18.71
CA PRO A 226 4.17 24.15 19.73
C PRO A 226 3.73 23.55 21.07
#